data_AF-A0A843JGL0-F1
#
_entry.id   AF-A0A843JGL0-F1
#
_cell.length_a   1.000
_cell.length_b   1.000
_cell.length_c   1.000
_cell.angle_alpha   90.00
_cell.angle_beta   90.00
_cell.angle_gamma   90.00
#
_symmetry.space_group_name_H-M   'P 1'
#
loop_
_entity.id
_entity.type
_entity.pdbx_description
1 polymer ?
#
loop_
_entity_poly.entity_id
_entity_poly.type
_entity_poly.pdbx_seq_one_letter_code
_entity_poly.pdbx_strand_id
1 'polypeptide(L)'
;MYNGKPIYYNLGNFIFDQSNPATHTSYFLNLALNEDNCTVTLYPTYLSNYLPHFMDAESGKALINVLNPHSDQLKVNDDGTGELTFKLGNNTLNSTD
;
A
#
# COMPACT_ATOMS: atom_id res chain seq x y z
N MET A 1 9.27 -4.64 4.36
CA MET A 1 9.26 -6.10 4.07
C MET A 1 9.55 -6.86 5.35
N TYR A 2 8.87 -7.99 5.61
CA TYR A 2 9.18 -8.91 6.71
C TYR A 2 9.24 -10.34 6.16
N ASN A 3 10.36 -11.04 6.37
CA ASN A 3 10.62 -12.38 5.79
C ASN A 3 10.35 -12.47 4.28
N GLY A 4 10.78 -11.45 3.52
CA GLY A 4 10.58 -11.40 2.07
C GLY A 4 9.14 -11.14 1.61
N LYS A 5 8.22 -10.86 2.54
CA LYS A 5 6.82 -10.54 2.25
C LYS A 5 6.53 -9.06 2.50
N PRO A 6 5.77 -8.39 1.62
CA PRO A 6 5.34 -7.03 1.90
C PRO A 6 4.33 -7.01 3.06
N ILE A 7 4.48 -6.01 3.92
CA ILE A 7 3.51 -5.68 4.97
C ILE A 7 2.99 -4.29 4.63
N TYR A 8 1.67 -4.17 4.54
CA TYR A 8 0.96 -2.91 4.37
C TYR A 8 0.23 -2.61 5.68
N TYR A 9 0.43 -1.43 6.25
CA TYR A 9 -0.10 -1.07 7.56
C TYR A 9 -0.72 0.33 7.55
N ASN A 10 -2.04 0.39 7.58
CA ASN A 10 -2.78 1.64 7.78
C ASN A 10 -2.99 1.89 9.29
N LEU A 11 -2.97 3.16 9.70
CA LEU A 11 -3.13 3.59 11.10
C LEU A 11 -4.57 3.45 11.65
N GLY A 12 -5.50 2.88 10.89
CA GLY A 12 -6.85 2.54 11.33
C GLY A 12 -7.95 3.38 10.68
N ASN A 13 -9.12 2.74 10.56
CA ASN A 13 -10.47 3.26 10.28
C ASN A 13 -10.64 4.29 9.14
N PHE A 14 -10.13 3.98 7.95
CA PHE A 14 -10.17 4.88 6.78
C PHE A 14 -11.58 5.26 6.27
N ILE A 15 -12.66 4.60 6.73
CA ILE A 15 -14.02 4.81 6.24
C ILE A 15 -14.90 5.57 7.24
N PHE A 16 -14.68 5.41 8.55
CA PHE A 16 -15.68 5.77 9.57
C PHE A 16 -15.24 6.82 10.58
N ASP A 17 -13.97 7.23 10.57
CA ASP A 17 -13.44 8.19 11.53
C ASP A 17 -13.03 9.50 10.86
N GLN A 18 -13.70 10.60 11.24
CA GLN A 18 -13.28 11.96 10.90
C GLN A 18 -12.77 12.76 12.10
N SER A 19 -12.97 12.28 13.33
CA SER A 19 -12.59 13.04 14.52
C SER A 19 -11.08 13.01 14.76
N ASN A 20 -10.37 12.00 14.23
CA ASN A 20 -8.92 11.92 14.29
C ASN A 20 -8.26 12.22 12.93
N PRO A 21 -7.63 13.40 12.74
CA PRO A 21 -6.94 13.73 11.49
C PRO A 21 -5.83 12.74 11.10
N ALA A 22 -5.25 12.02 12.06
CA ALA A 22 -4.20 11.04 11.79
C ALA A 22 -4.70 9.80 11.01
N THR A 23 -6.02 9.58 10.95
CA THR A 23 -6.65 8.45 10.21
C THR A 23 -7.12 8.84 8.81
N HIS A 24 -7.05 10.14 8.46
CA HIS A 24 -7.53 10.63 7.16
C HIS A 24 -6.62 10.21 6.01
N THR A 25 -5.37 9.88 6.30
CA THR A 25 -4.42 9.44 5.28
C THR A 25 -4.39 7.92 5.20
N SER A 26 -4.65 7.37 4.01
CA SER A 26 -4.65 5.92 3.78
C SER A 26 -4.21 5.59 2.35
N TYR A 27 -4.35 4.33 1.94
CA TYR A 27 -4.02 3.90 0.59
C TYR A 27 -4.85 2.69 0.15
N PHE A 28 -5.20 2.66 -1.13
CA PHE A 28 -5.72 1.47 -1.78
C PHE A 28 -4.57 0.67 -2.38
N LEU A 29 -4.69 -0.65 -2.33
CA LEU A 29 -3.76 -1.58 -2.97
C LEU A 29 -4.47 -2.25 -4.14
N ASN A 30 -3.91 -2.11 -5.33
CA ASN A 30 -4.25 -2.95 -6.47
C ASN A 30 -3.21 -4.06 -6.58
N LEU A 31 -3.62 -5.31 -6.51
CA LEU A 31 -2.75 -6.47 -6.61
C LEU A 31 -2.99 -7.16 -7.95
N ALA A 32 -2.03 -7.04 -8.86
CA ALA A 32 -2.00 -7.77 -10.12
C ALA A 32 -1.18 -9.05 -9.96
N LEU A 33 -1.87 -10.20 -10.03
CA LEU A 33 -1.25 -11.52 -9.94
C LEU A 33 -0.99 -12.06 -11.34
N ASN A 34 0.28 -12.27 -11.69
CA ASN A 34 0.73 -12.76 -12.98
C ASN A 34 1.68 -13.94 -12.78
N GLU A 35 1.17 -15.17 -12.97
CA GLU A 35 1.90 -16.41 -12.71
C GLU A 35 2.52 -16.41 -11.29
N ASP A 36 3.84 -16.44 -11.20
CA ASP A 36 4.61 -16.43 -9.96
C ASP A 36 4.94 -15.02 -9.46
N ASN A 37 4.38 -13.96 -10.05
CA ASN A 37 4.64 -12.58 -9.67
C ASN A 37 3.38 -11.88 -9.15
N CYS A 38 3.56 -11.02 -8.18
CA CYS A 38 2.56 -10.06 -7.73
C CYS A 38 3.14 -8.65 -7.87
N THR A 39 2.47 -7.84 -8.68
CA THR A 39 2.72 -6.40 -8.75
C THR A 39 1.65 -5.69 -7.94
N VAL A 40 2.08 -4.90 -6.97
CA VAL A 40 1.21 -4.10 -6.13
C VAL A 40 1.36 -2.64 -6.49
N THR A 41 0.25 -2.00 -6.85
CA THR A 41 0.17 -0.56 -7.00
C THR A 41 -0.50 0.03 -5.78
N LEU A 42 0.19 0.96 -5.12
CA LEU A 42 -0.28 1.72 -3.98
C LEU A 42 -0.83 3.06 -4.47
N TYR A 43 -2.09 3.33 -4.16
CA TYR A 43 -2.75 4.59 -4.45
C TYR A 43 -2.98 5.35 -3.15
N PRO A 44 -2.16 6.38 -2.85
CA PRO A 44 -2.39 7.28 -1.73
C PRO A 44 -3.78 7.91 -1.78
N THR A 45 -4.44 7.98 -0.63
CA THR A 45 -5.76 8.58 -0.50
C THR A 45 -5.85 9.46 0.74
N TYR A 46 -6.67 10.49 0.64
CA TYR A 46 -7.11 11.29 1.77
C TYR A 46 -8.63 11.13 1.95
N LEU A 47 -9.07 11.08 3.20
CA LEU A 47 -10.47 11.06 3.56
C LEU A 47 -10.99 12.50 3.59
N SER A 48 -12.07 12.76 2.87
CA SER A 48 -12.82 14.01 2.97
C SER A 48 -14.30 13.70 2.95
N ASN A 49 -15.06 14.24 3.90
CA ASN A 49 -16.49 13.98 4.02
C ASN A 49 -16.86 12.48 4.01
N TYR A 50 -16.06 11.65 4.71
CA TYR A 50 -16.24 10.19 4.78
C TYR A 50 -16.04 9.46 3.44
N LEU A 51 -15.49 10.14 2.44
CA LEU A 51 -15.18 9.58 1.13
C LEU A 51 -13.67 9.59 0.90
N PRO A 52 -13.08 8.44 0.52
CA PRO A 52 -11.68 8.39 0.14
C PRO A 52 -11.51 9.03 -1.23
N HIS A 53 -10.53 9.92 -1.34
CA HIS A 53 -10.13 10.57 -2.58
C HIS A 53 -8.67 10.25 -2.85
N PHE A 54 -8.34 9.94 -4.11
CA PHE A 54 -6.93 9.83 -4.49
C PHE A 54 -6.23 11.17 -4.25
N MET A 55 -5.04 11.08 -3.67
CA MET A 55 -4.17 12.25 -3.55
C MET A 55 -3.65 12.63 -4.93
N ASP A 56 -3.32 13.91 -5.09
CA ASP A 56 -2.54 14.36 -6.24
C ASP A 56 -1.10 13.81 -6.21
N ALA A 57 -0.37 14.01 -7.31
CA ALA A 57 0.96 13.47 -7.47
C ALA A 57 1.98 13.96 -6.44
N GLU A 58 1.91 15.22 -6.02
CA GLU A 58 2.86 15.80 -5.05
C GLU A 58 2.58 15.26 -3.66
N SER A 59 1.32 15.33 -3.22
CA SER A 59 0.85 14.83 -1.94
C SER A 59 1.09 13.31 -1.80
N GLY A 60 0.84 12.55 -2.87
CA GLY A 60 1.06 11.10 -2.90
C GLY A 60 2.55 10.74 -2.75
N LYS A 61 3.44 11.42 -3.48
CA LYS A 61 4.91 11.25 -3.32
C LYS A 61 5.34 11.59 -1.90
N ALA A 62 4.88 12.71 -1.37
CA ALA A 62 5.22 13.15 -0.02
C ALA A 62 4.81 12.10 1.02
N LEU A 63 3.58 11.58 0.94
CA LEU A 63 3.13 10.52 1.83
C LEU A 63 3.99 9.26 1.73
N ILE A 64 4.22 8.76 0.51
CA ILE A 64 5.00 7.53 0.31
C ILE A 64 6.42 7.71 0.87
N ASN A 65 7.04 8.88 0.69
CA ASN A 65 8.35 9.19 1.24
C ASN A 65 8.34 9.28 2.78
N VAL A 66 7.31 9.88 3.38
CA VAL A 66 7.15 9.96 4.85
C VAL A 66 6.95 8.58 5.47
N LEU A 67 6.24 7.69 4.78
CA LEU A 67 6.07 6.30 5.21
C LEU A 67 7.39 5.51 5.19
N ASN A 68 8.50 6.14 4.80
CA ASN A 68 9.86 5.65 4.82
C ASN A 68 9.89 4.17 4.44
N PRO A 69 9.60 3.83 3.17
CA PRO A 69 9.57 2.44 2.77
C PRO A 69 10.94 1.87 3.07
N HIS A 70 11.03 1.07 4.13
CA HIS A 70 12.22 0.27 4.48
C HIS A 70 12.38 -0.86 3.44
N SER A 71 12.20 -0.52 2.18
CA SER A 71 12.10 -1.40 1.04
C SER A 71 12.59 -0.62 -0.17
N ASP A 72 13.86 -0.83 -0.51
CA ASP A 72 14.48 -0.36 -1.77
C ASP A 72 13.74 -0.86 -3.02
N GLN A 73 12.76 -1.75 -2.84
CA GLN A 73 11.95 -2.36 -3.88
C GLN A 73 10.68 -1.57 -4.20
N LEU A 74 10.27 -0.62 -3.35
CA LEU A 74 9.14 0.25 -3.64
C LEU A 74 9.59 1.39 -4.55
N LYS A 75 9.10 1.40 -5.79
CA LYS A 75 9.29 2.49 -6.73
C LYS A 75 8.18 3.54 -6.51
N VAL A 76 8.55 4.81 -6.46
CA VAL A 76 7.59 5.93 -6.48
C VAL A 76 7.44 6.43 -7.91
N ASN A 77 6.22 6.42 -8.43
CA ASN A 77 5.90 6.85 -9.79
C ASN A 77 5.64 8.35 -9.86
N ASP A 78 5.70 8.90 -11.08
CA ASP A 78 5.53 10.34 -11.30
C ASP A 78 4.13 10.87 -11.00
N ASP A 79 3.12 10.00 -11.07
CA ASP A 79 1.72 10.28 -10.75
C ASP A 79 1.40 10.21 -9.25
N GLY A 80 2.40 9.97 -8.40
CA GLY A 80 2.23 9.85 -6.95
C GLY A 80 1.77 8.49 -6.45
N THR A 81 1.74 7.48 -7.32
CA THR A 81 1.52 6.08 -6.91
C THR A 81 2.83 5.40 -6.49
N GLY A 82 2.71 4.34 -5.71
CA GLY A 82 3.83 3.43 -5.40
C GLY A 82 3.67 2.12 -6.15
N GLU A 83 4.77 1.50 -6.56
CA GLU A 83 4.78 0.20 -7.22
C GLU A 83 5.82 -0.74 -6.61
N LEU A 84 5.39 -1.94 -6.25
CA LEU A 84 6.25 -3.01 -5.75
C LEU A 84 5.95 -4.30 -6.50
N THR A 85 6.96 -4.95 -7.04
CA THR A 85 6.82 -6.29 -7.63
C THR A 85 7.62 -7.31 -6.83
N PHE A 86 6.99 -8.43 -6.47
CA PHE A 86 7.65 -9.52 -5.77
C PHE A 86 7.17 -10.88 -6.29
N LYS A 87 8.01 -11.91 -6.13
CA LYS A 87 7.64 -13.28 -6.48
C LYS A 87 6.73 -13.89 -5.40
N LEU A 88 5.67 -14.54 -5.82
CA LEU A 88 4.84 -15.38 -4.99
C LEU A 88 5.63 -16.67 -4.68
N GLY A 89 5.79 -16.99 -3.39
CA GLY A 89 6.41 -18.24 -2.99
C GLY A 89 5.40 -19.40 -3.01
N ASN A 90 5.77 -20.54 -3.60
CA ASN A 90 5.02 -21.79 -3.50
C ASN A 90 5.23 -22.43 -2.11
N ASN A 91 4.59 -21.88 -1.09
CA ASN A 91 4.57 -22.46 0.25
C ASN A 91 3.22 -23.12 0.53
N THR A 92 2.86 -24.12 -0.27
CA THR A 92 1.83 -25.08 0.12
C THR A 92 2.48 -26.03 1.11
N LEU A 93 2.45 -25.69 2.40
CA LEU A 93 2.71 -26.68 3.44
C LEU A 93 1.53 -27.65 3.40
N ASN A 94 1.72 -28.79 2.73
CA ASN A 94 0.84 -29.93 2.92
C ASN A 94 0.98 -30.32 4.39
N SER A 95 0.01 -29.90 5.22
CA SER A 95 -0.15 -30.44 6.56
C SER A 95 -0.53 -31.90 6.38
N THR A 96 0.45 -32.80 6.49
CA THR A 96 0.16 -34.21 6.75
C THR A 96 -0.24 -34.31 8.21
N ASP A 97 -1.53 -34.58 8.42
CA ASP A 97 -2.13 -35.00 9.69
C ASP A 97 -1.46 -36.25 10.27
#